data_AF-A0A5N8W2M3-F1
#
_entry.id   AF-A0A5N8W2M3-F1
#
_cell.length_a   1.000
_cell.length_b   1.000
_cell.length_c   1.000
_cell.angle_alpha   90.00
_cell.angle_beta   90.00
_cell.angle_gamma   90.00
#
_symmetry.space_group_name_H-M   'P 1'
#
loop_
_entity.id
_entity.type
_entity.pdbx_description
1 polymer ?
#
loop_
_entity_poly.entity_id
_entity_poly.type
_entity_poly.pdbx_seq_one_letter_code
_entity_poly.pdbx_strand_id
1 'polypeptide(L)'
;MSGTGRRNGTSEGRSVGARDRDAEGRARNARPRDGLGRPLPYGVRGVERQPEGVVRGPEDTVAEAQALLDAGKPFHAHEVFEDAWKSGPDEERALWRGLAQLAVGL
;
A
#
# COMPACT_ATOMS: atom_id res chain seq x y z
N MET A 1 -14.42 42.64 -42.74
CA MET A 1 -13.75 41.51 -43.39
C MET A 1 -12.56 41.13 -42.53
N SER A 2 -12.75 40.14 -41.65
CA SER A 2 -12.08 38.83 -41.73
C SER A 2 -10.64 38.94 -41.24
N GLY A 3 -10.33 38.53 -39.99
CA GLY A 3 -10.24 37.12 -39.58
C GLY A 3 -8.78 36.69 -39.77
N THR A 4 -8.03 36.34 -38.73
CA THR A 4 -7.76 34.93 -38.41
C THR A 4 -7.07 34.87 -37.05
N GLY A 5 -7.68 34.13 -36.11
CA GLY A 5 -7.07 33.76 -34.84
C GLY A 5 -6.06 32.64 -34.98
N ARG A 6 -5.14 32.54 -34.02
CA ARG A 6 -4.39 31.29 -33.82
C ARG A 6 -4.05 31.07 -32.34
N ARG A 7 -4.99 30.36 -31.71
CA ARG A 7 -4.82 29.24 -30.78
C ARG A 7 -3.87 29.47 -29.59
N ASN A 8 -4.50 29.86 -28.48
CA ASN A 8 -4.04 29.58 -27.13
C ASN A 8 -3.81 28.05 -27.02
N GLY A 9 -2.55 27.63 -26.97
CA GLY A 9 -2.20 26.24 -26.75
C GLY A 9 -2.50 25.87 -25.31
N THR A 10 -3.70 25.38 -25.04
CA THR A 10 -4.02 24.65 -23.82
C THR A 10 -3.04 23.48 -23.72
N SER A 11 -2.23 23.51 -22.66
CA SER A 11 -1.35 22.42 -22.25
C SER A 11 -2.18 21.25 -21.72
N GLU A 12 -2.98 20.64 -22.58
CA GLU A 12 -3.56 19.32 -22.37
C GLU A 12 -2.44 18.28 -22.53
N GLY A 13 -1.74 17.97 -21.43
CA GLY A 13 -0.72 16.95 -21.50
C GLY A 13 0.26 16.89 -20.33
N ARG A 14 -0.22 16.89 -19.08
CA ARG A 14 0.51 16.25 -17.97
C ARG A 14 -0.34 16.01 -16.72
N SER A 15 -1.34 15.13 -16.78
CA SER A 15 -1.91 14.50 -15.57
C SER A 15 -1.15 13.23 -15.17
N VAL A 16 0.17 13.21 -15.36
CA VAL A 16 1.03 12.17 -14.77
C VAL A 16 1.18 12.51 -13.28
N GLY A 17 0.21 12.11 -12.45
CA GLY A 17 0.35 12.20 -10.99
C GLY A 17 -0.79 12.85 -10.21
N ALA A 18 -2.01 12.95 -10.76
CA ALA A 18 -3.16 13.21 -9.88
C ALA A 18 -3.27 12.03 -8.89
N ARG A 19 -2.95 12.28 -7.61
CA ARG A 19 -3.12 11.29 -6.54
C ARG A 19 -4.57 10.87 -6.53
N ASP A 20 -4.80 9.56 -6.43
CA ASP A 20 -6.15 9.02 -6.30
C ASP A 20 -6.82 9.66 -5.08
N ARG A 21 -8.12 9.94 -5.15
CA ARG A 21 -8.85 10.65 -4.09
C ARG A 21 -10.22 10.02 -3.87
N ASP A 22 -10.69 10.03 -2.62
CA ASP A 22 -12.08 9.66 -2.31
C ASP A 22 -13.07 10.78 -2.68
N ALA A 23 -14.37 10.53 -2.47
CA ALA A 23 -15.43 11.48 -2.78
C ALA A 23 -15.30 12.79 -1.98
N GLU A 24 -14.62 12.73 -0.83
CA GLU A 24 -14.31 13.85 0.06
C GLU A 24 -12.97 14.54 -0.30
N GLY A 25 -12.29 14.09 -1.35
CA GLY A 25 -11.03 14.68 -1.84
C GLY A 25 -9.77 14.27 -1.07
N ARG A 26 -9.86 13.31 -0.13
CA ARG A 26 -8.71 12.79 0.61
C ARG A 26 -7.91 11.86 -0.27
N ALA A 27 -6.59 11.94 -0.17
CA ALA A 27 -5.70 11.09 -0.96
C ALA A 27 -5.96 9.61 -0.62
N ARG A 28 -6.26 8.82 -1.64
CA ARG A 28 -6.44 7.38 -1.58
C ARG A 28 -5.23 6.72 -2.22
N ASN A 29 -4.76 5.63 -1.62
CA ASN A 29 -3.75 4.78 -2.25
C ASN A 29 -4.47 3.62 -2.94
N ALA A 30 -5.33 3.92 -3.93
CA ALA A 30 -6.12 2.90 -4.64
C ALA A 30 -5.40 2.31 -5.86
N ARG A 31 -4.14 2.69 -6.09
CA ARG A 31 -3.33 2.08 -7.14
C ARG A 31 -3.10 0.59 -6.83
N PRO A 32 -3.44 -0.34 -7.74
CA PRO A 32 -3.26 -1.77 -7.52
C PRO A 32 -1.77 -2.10 -7.31
N ARG A 33 -1.49 -3.12 -6.51
CA ARG A 33 -0.13 -3.57 -6.18
C ARG A 33 0.02 -5.07 -6.38
N ASP A 34 1.23 -5.51 -6.69
CA ASP A 34 1.57 -6.93 -6.66
C ASP A 34 1.83 -7.42 -5.21
N GLY A 35 2.17 -8.69 -5.04
CA GLY A 35 2.46 -9.28 -3.72
C GLY A 35 3.70 -8.69 -3.02
N LEU A 36 4.56 -7.99 -3.77
CA LEU A 36 5.72 -7.26 -3.22
C LEU A 36 5.35 -5.80 -2.87
N GLY A 37 4.08 -5.41 -3.02
CA GLY A 37 3.64 -4.04 -2.79
C GLY A 37 4.04 -3.06 -3.90
N ARG A 38 4.63 -3.53 -5.01
CA ARG A 38 5.03 -2.66 -6.12
C ARG A 38 3.79 -2.21 -6.90
N PRO A 39 3.72 -0.94 -7.28
CA PRO A 39 2.51 -0.42 -7.90
C PRO A 39 2.37 -0.91 -9.35
N LEU A 40 1.20 -1.44 -9.67
CA LEU A 40 0.84 -1.94 -10.99
C LEU A 40 0.23 -0.84 -11.87
N PRO A 41 0.13 -1.05 -13.20
CA PRO A 41 -0.69 -0.21 -14.06
C PRO A 41 -2.17 -0.24 -13.64
N TYR A 42 -2.90 0.86 -13.88
CA TYR A 42 -4.35 0.88 -13.67
C TYR A 42 -5.05 -0.14 -14.56
N GLY A 43 -6.16 -0.73 -14.07
CA GLY A 43 -6.90 -1.79 -14.76
C GLY A 43 -6.29 -3.19 -14.60
N VAL A 44 -5.06 -3.31 -14.09
CA VAL A 44 -4.48 -4.60 -13.69
C VAL A 44 -5.01 -4.96 -12.31
N ARG A 45 -5.46 -6.21 -12.15
CA ARG A 45 -5.88 -6.73 -10.85
C ARG A 45 -4.65 -6.87 -9.94
N GLY A 46 -4.63 -6.09 -8.85
CA GLY A 46 -3.65 -6.24 -7.79
C GLY A 46 -4.01 -7.35 -6.82
N VAL A 47 -3.10 -7.64 -5.89
CA VAL A 47 -3.41 -8.46 -4.72
C VAL A 47 -4.28 -7.64 -3.78
N GLU A 48 -5.32 -8.29 -3.24
CA GLU A 48 -6.19 -7.67 -2.24
C GLU A 48 -5.39 -7.31 -1.00
N ARG A 49 -5.70 -6.16 -0.39
CA ARG A 49 -5.05 -5.74 0.86
C ARG A 49 -5.57 -6.57 2.02
N GLN A 50 -4.70 -6.84 2.99
CA GLN A 50 -5.17 -7.43 4.24
C GLN A 50 -6.07 -6.43 4.98
N PRO A 51 -7.01 -6.91 5.82
CA PRO A 51 -7.69 -6.05 6.77
C PRO A 51 -6.66 -5.41 7.71
N GLU A 52 -6.76 -4.10 7.89
CA GLU A 52 -5.89 -3.33 8.79
C GLU A 52 -6.42 -3.38 10.23
N GLY A 53 -5.52 -3.32 11.21
CA GLY A 53 -5.87 -3.19 12.63
C GLY A 53 -6.39 -4.48 13.27
N VAL A 54 -6.05 -5.64 12.72
CA VAL A 54 -6.48 -6.93 13.28
C VAL A 54 -5.55 -7.31 14.43
N VAL A 55 -6.09 -7.30 15.65
CA VAL A 55 -5.35 -7.70 16.85
C VAL A 55 -5.27 -9.23 16.91
N ARG A 56 -4.04 -9.74 17.05
CA ARG A 56 -3.73 -11.17 17.18
C ARG A 56 -2.81 -11.39 18.39
N GLY A 57 -2.81 -12.60 18.94
CA GLY A 57 -1.76 -13.01 19.88
C GLY A 57 -0.39 -13.12 19.19
N PRO A 58 0.72 -13.16 19.95
CA PRO A 58 2.06 -13.28 19.38
C PRO A 58 2.26 -14.50 18.47
N GLU A 59 1.78 -15.68 18.89
CA GLU A 59 1.91 -16.92 18.10
C GLU A 59 1.11 -16.84 16.80
N ASP A 60 -0.14 -16.38 16.86
CA ASP A 60 -1.00 -16.19 15.68
C ASP A 60 -0.43 -15.15 14.71
N THR A 61 0.17 -14.08 15.24
CA THR A 61 0.84 -13.04 14.45
C THR A 61 1.97 -13.64 13.63
N VAL A 62 2.84 -14.42 14.27
CA VAL A 62 3.99 -15.05 13.61
C VAL A 62 3.52 -16.10 12.61
N ALA A 63 2.54 -16.93 12.96
CA ALA A 63 2.00 -17.96 12.07
C ALA A 63 1.38 -17.37 10.80
N GLU A 64 0.55 -16.33 10.93
CA GLU A 64 -0.06 -15.63 9.80
C GLU A 64 1.00 -14.97 8.92
N ALA A 65 1.97 -14.27 9.53
CA ALA A 65 3.04 -13.63 8.78
C ALA A 65 3.92 -14.66 8.04
N GLN A 66 4.24 -15.80 8.67
CA GLN A 66 5.00 -16.87 8.03
C GLN A 66 4.24 -17.45 6.82
N ALA A 67 2.94 -17.72 6.96
CA ALA A 67 2.11 -18.22 5.85
C ALA A 67 2.10 -17.24 4.66
N LEU A 68 2.08 -15.93 4.92
CA LEU A 68 2.16 -14.90 3.89
C LEU A 68 3.54 -14.84 3.22
N LEU A 69 4.62 -14.99 4.00
CA LEU A 69 5.98 -15.08 3.46
C LEU A 69 6.15 -16.30 2.56
N ASP A 70 5.66 -17.47 2.98
CA ASP A 70 5.69 -18.70 2.19
C ASP A 70 4.88 -18.57 0.89
N ALA A 71 3.83 -17.75 0.90
CA ALA A 71 3.02 -17.41 -0.27
C ALA A 71 3.63 -16.31 -1.16
N GLY A 72 4.83 -15.81 -0.86
CA GLY A 72 5.49 -14.75 -1.62
C GLY A 72 4.84 -13.37 -1.46
N LYS A 73 4.25 -13.10 -0.29
CA LYS A 73 3.56 -11.85 0.06
C LYS A 73 4.25 -11.08 1.21
N PRO A 74 5.50 -10.63 1.04
CA PRO A 74 6.26 -9.95 2.08
C PRO A 74 5.61 -8.65 2.56
N PHE A 75 4.94 -7.89 1.67
CA PHE A 75 4.26 -6.67 2.07
C PHE A 75 3.05 -6.95 2.98
N HIS A 76 2.32 -8.04 2.73
CA HIS A 76 1.21 -8.45 3.60
C HIS A 76 1.71 -8.96 4.95
N ALA A 77 2.82 -9.71 4.98
CA ALA A 77 3.46 -10.12 6.22
C ALA A 77 3.94 -8.91 7.04
N HIS A 78 4.46 -7.88 6.38
CA HIS A 78 4.77 -6.60 7.00
C HIS A 78 3.54 -5.95 7.66
N GLU A 79 2.40 -5.88 6.97
CA GLU A 79 1.15 -5.33 7.53
C GLU A 79 0.73 -6.07 8.82
N VAL A 80 0.88 -7.40 8.88
CA VAL A 80 0.57 -8.21 10.07
C VAL A 80 1.49 -7.87 11.25
N PHE A 81 2.80 -7.76 11.03
CA PHE A 81 3.73 -7.37 12.09
C PHE A 81 3.57 -5.90 12.50
N GLU A 82 3.16 -5.03 11.58
CA GLU A 82 2.87 -3.62 11.88
C GLU A 82 1.64 -3.49 12.79
N ASP A 83 0.59 -4.29 12.58
CA ASP A 83 -0.56 -4.34 13.48
C ASP A 83 -0.15 -4.78 14.89
N ALA A 84 0.68 -5.81 15.03
CA ALA A 84 1.23 -6.24 16.32
C ALA A 84 2.12 -5.16 16.96
N TRP A 85 2.91 -4.42 16.17
CA TRP A 85 3.69 -3.29 16.67
C TRP A 85 2.82 -2.15 17.21
N LYS A 86 1.69 -1.86 16.57
CA LYS A 86 0.78 -0.77 16.95
C LYS A 86 -0.13 -1.14 18.12
N SER A 87 -0.47 -2.41 18.28
CA SER A 87 -1.46 -2.88 19.27
C SER A 87 -0.86 -3.64 20.46
N GLY A 88 0.37 -4.16 20.31
CA GLY A 88 1.06 -4.94 21.33
C GLY A 88 1.67 -4.10 22.47
N PRO A 89 2.17 -4.76 23.52
CA PRO A 89 2.75 -4.10 24.68
C PRO A 89 4.07 -3.39 24.34
N ASP A 90 4.41 -2.35 25.10
CA ASP A 90 5.55 -1.47 24.81
C ASP A 90 6.89 -2.22 24.80
N GLU A 91 7.05 -3.21 25.68
CA GLU A 91 8.25 -4.06 25.77
C GLU A 91 8.54 -4.86 24.49
N GLU A 92 7.52 -5.16 23.69
CA GLU A 92 7.65 -5.95 22.46
C GLU A 92 7.79 -5.08 21.20
N ARG A 93 7.62 -3.76 21.30
CA ARG A 93 7.58 -2.87 20.11
C ARG A 93 8.82 -2.96 19.25
N ALA A 94 10.00 -3.12 19.85
CA ALA A 94 11.25 -3.25 19.11
C ALA A 94 11.29 -4.55 18.28
N LEU A 95 10.78 -5.65 18.84
CA LEU A 95 10.66 -6.93 18.15
C LEU A 95 9.73 -6.80 16.94
N TRP A 96 8.50 -6.36 17.16
CA TRP A 96 7.49 -6.27 16.10
C TRP A 96 7.90 -5.29 14.99
N ARG A 97 8.48 -4.14 15.34
CA ARG A 97 9.06 -3.22 14.36
C ARG A 97 10.19 -3.88 13.56
N GLY A 98 11.08 -4.63 14.21
CA GLY A 98 12.16 -5.35 13.54
C GLY A 98 11.65 -6.37 12.53
N LEU A 99 10.67 -7.20 12.94
CA LEU A 99 10.05 -8.20 12.08
C LEU A 99 9.32 -7.57 10.88
N ALA A 100 8.59 -6.47 11.10
CA ALA A 100 7.95 -5.73 10.02
C ALA A 100 8.97 -5.23 8.98
N GLN A 101 10.13 -4.71 9.41
CA GLN A 101 11.17 -4.25 8.49
C GLN A 101 11.88 -5.42 7.78
N LEU A 102 12.08 -6.54 8.46
CA LEU A 102 12.65 -7.74 7.85
C LEU A 102 11.74 -8.25 6.72
N ALA A 103 10.43 -8.35 6.99
CA ALA A 103 9.47 -8.85 6.01
C ALA A 103 9.51 -8.05 4.69
N VAL A 104 9.53 -6.71 4.75
CA VAL A 104 9.58 -5.87 3.54
C VAL A 104 10.98 -5.76 2.91
N GLY A 105 12.00 -6.29 3.59
CA GLY A 105 13.38 -6.37 3.08
C GLY A 105 13.70 -7.65 2.29
N LEU A 106 12.80 -8.64 2.29
CA LEU A 106 12.88 -9.88 1.50
C LEU A 106 12.41 -9.67 0.06
#